data_AF-A0A451BSP4-F1
#
_entry.id   AF-A0A451BSP4-F1
#
_cell.length_a   1.000
_cell.length_b   1.000
_cell.length_c   1.000
_cell.angle_alpha   90.00
_cell.angle_beta   90.00
_cell.angle_gamma   90.00
#
_symmetry.space_group_name_H-M   'P 1'
#
loop_
_entity.id
_entity.type
_entity.pdbx_description
1 polymer ?
#
loop_
_entity_poly.entity_id
_entity_poly.type
_entity_poly.pdbx_seq_one_letter_code
_entity_poly.pdbx_strand_id
1 'polypeptide(L)'
;HDLYGLKFYYAHVLRKPWTNTNLIKPPKTRRLPDIVTVEEAKRLFMATRIPSYRVFYFTIYSLGLRLGEGLRLQVGDIDAGYQRVHIRNAKGNKDRLVPLPDVTLNLLRRFWKVHRNPVLLFPNRSGGLKVARSAKTPLDRAGVGTALHKVVQTCGLKKRSHPTACVIAMQPI
;
A
#
# COMPACT_ATOMS: atom_id res chain seq x y z
N HIS A 1 10.47 17.76 6.77
CA HIS A 1 9.22 18.18 6.10
C HIS A 1 9.12 19.72 6.10
N ASP A 2 10.27 20.41 6.13
CA ASP A 2 10.37 21.59 6.99
C ASP A 2 10.40 22.90 6.20
N LEU A 3 10.81 22.87 4.94
CA LEU A 3 10.78 24.05 4.05
C LEU A 3 9.35 24.59 3.85
N TYR A 4 8.36 23.70 3.69
CA TYR A 4 6.97 24.10 3.55
C TYR A 4 6.39 24.65 4.86
N GLY A 5 6.83 24.10 6.01
CA GLY A 5 6.46 24.64 7.32
C GLY A 5 7.05 26.04 7.55
N LEU A 6 8.33 26.23 7.20
CA LEU A 6 9.01 27.51 7.34
C LEU A 6 8.44 28.56 6.37
N LYS A 7 8.15 28.18 5.11
CA LYS A 7 7.46 29.03 4.15
C LYS A 7 6.06 29.41 4.63
N PHE A 8 5.30 28.45 5.18
CA PHE A 8 3.98 28.71 5.75
C PHE A 8 4.07 29.68 6.93
N TYR A 9 5.00 29.47 7.86
CA TYR A 9 5.23 30.33 9.02
C TYR A 9 5.59 31.77 8.62
N TYR A 10 6.51 31.94 7.67
CA TYR A 10 6.89 33.28 7.18
C TYR A 10 5.73 34.00 6.49
N ALA A 11 5.01 33.30 5.62
CA ALA A 11 3.93 33.89 4.85
C ALA A 11 2.67 34.17 5.69
N HIS A 12 2.29 33.25 6.59
CA HIS A 12 0.99 33.30 7.27
C HIS A 12 1.06 33.74 8.73
N VAL A 13 2.18 33.48 9.43
CA VAL A 13 2.33 33.88 10.84
C VAL A 13 3.09 35.19 10.94
N LEU A 14 4.25 35.30 10.29
CA LEU A 14 5.08 36.51 10.33
C LEU A 14 4.65 37.59 9.32
N ARG A 15 3.78 37.26 8.35
CA ARG A 15 3.34 38.14 7.24
C ARG A 15 4.49 38.85 6.54
N LYS A 16 5.65 38.19 6.43
CA LYS A 16 6.84 38.72 5.75
C LYS A 16 7.04 38.01 4.41
N PRO A 17 7.47 38.73 3.36
CA PRO A 17 7.78 38.10 2.09
C PRO A 17 8.91 37.08 2.28
N TRP A 18 8.72 35.89 1.73
CA TRP A 18 9.74 34.85 1.73
C TRP A 18 10.90 35.29 0.83
N THR A 19 11.98 35.79 1.43
CA THR A 19 13.25 35.95 0.73
C THR A 19 13.84 34.55 0.50
N ASN A 20 14.11 34.25 -0.77
CA ASN A 20 14.54 32.95 -1.23
C ASN A 20 15.95 32.65 -0.70
N THR A 21 16.03 32.22 0.55
CA THR A 21 17.24 31.62 1.11
C THR A 21 17.55 30.40 0.25
N ASN A 22 18.81 30.23 -0.15
CA ASN A 22 19.32 29.13 -0.99
C ASN A 22 19.20 27.74 -0.31
N LEU A 23 18.03 27.42 0.26
CA LEU A 23 17.68 26.11 0.78
C LEU A 23 17.32 25.22 -0.41
N ILE A 24 18.35 24.71 -1.06
CA ILE A 24 18.22 23.63 -2.01
C ILE A 24 17.76 22.41 -1.22
N LYS A 25 16.47 22.08 -1.35
CA LYS A 25 15.98 20.81 -0.82
C LYS A 25 16.72 19.71 -1.57
N PRO A 26 17.54 18.88 -0.89
CA PRO A 26 18.17 17.77 -1.57
C PRO A 26 17.06 16.93 -2.21
N PRO A 27 17.16 16.61 -3.52
CA PRO A 27 16.15 15.82 -4.18
C PRO A 27 15.99 14.54 -3.36
N LYS A 28 14.76 14.26 -2.90
CA LYS A 28 14.48 13.00 -2.22
C LYS A 28 14.74 11.90 -3.23
N THR A 29 15.90 11.26 -3.14
CA THR A 29 16.27 10.12 -3.97
C THR A 29 15.29 9.00 -3.64
N ARG A 30 14.23 8.91 -4.45
CA ARG A 30 13.24 7.85 -4.34
C ARG A 30 13.87 6.63 -4.98
N ARG A 31 14.64 5.89 -4.20
CA ARG A 31 15.20 4.60 -4.62
C ARG A 31 14.06 3.75 -5.17
N LEU A 32 14.28 3.10 -6.31
CA LEU A 32 13.32 2.12 -6.78
C LEU A 32 13.11 1.10 -5.66
N PRO A 33 11.85 0.76 -5.32
CA PRO A 33 11.57 -0.26 -4.34
C PRO A 33 12.24 -1.56 -4.80
N ASP A 34 12.92 -2.20 -3.86
CA ASP A 34 13.55 -3.49 -4.05
C ASP A 34 12.52 -4.49 -4.61
N ILE A 35 12.82 -5.08 -5.77
CA ILE A 35 11.88 -5.97 -6.46
C ILE A 35 11.93 -7.31 -5.73
N VAL A 36 10.89 -7.58 -4.93
CA VAL A 36 10.73 -8.85 -4.22
C VAL A 36 10.49 -9.96 -5.25
N THR A 37 11.29 -11.04 -5.22
CA THR A 37 11.07 -12.17 -6.13
C THR A 37 9.78 -12.93 -5.77
N VAL A 38 9.29 -13.76 -6.69
CA VAL A 38 8.08 -14.57 -6.46
C VAL A 38 8.28 -15.51 -5.25
N GLU A 39 9.47 -16.07 -5.09
CA GLU A 39 9.84 -16.97 -4.00
C GLU A 39 9.92 -16.22 -2.66
N GLU A 40 10.44 -14.99 -2.66
CA GLU A 40 10.48 -14.13 -1.48
C GLU A 40 9.07 -13.70 -1.04
N ALA A 41 8.20 -13.36 -2.00
CA ALA A 41 6.80 -13.05 -1.74
C ALA A 41 6.06 -14.27 -1.15
N LYS A 42 6.27 -15.47 -1.71
CA LYS A 42 5.74 -16.73 -1.17
C LYS A 42 6.20 -16.96 0.27
N ARG A 43 7.50 -16.82 0.56
CA ARG A 43 8.05 -16.94 1.93
C ARG A 43 7.40 -15.95 2.89
N LEU A 44 7.21 -14.70 2.46
CA LEU A 44 6.55 -13.65 3.25
C LEU A 44 5.09 -14.03 3.57
N PHE A 45 4.33 -14.53 2.60
CA PHE A 45 2.96 -14.96 2.83
C PHE A 45 2.89 -16.17 3.78
N MET A 46 3.80 -17.13 3.65
CA MET A 46 3.85 -18.31 4.53
C MET A 46 4.28 -17.96 5.96
N ALA A 47 5.19 -17.01 6.14
CA ALA A 47 5.63 -16.53 7.45
C ALA A 47 4.58 -15.64 8.16
N THR A 48 3.60 -15.11 7.42
CA THR A 48 2.53 -14.28 7.99
C THR A 48 1.52 -15.15 8.74
N ARG A 49 1.63 -15.15 10.08
CA ARG A 49 0.77 -15.96 10.97
C ARG A 49 -0.71 -15.54 10.97
N ILE A 50 -0.98 -14.24 10.86
CA ILE A 50 -2.36 -13.72 10.94
C ILE A 50 -3.02 -13.86 9.55
N PRO A 51 -4.11 -14.63 9.41
CA PRO A 51 -4.69 -14.94 8.10
C PRO A 51 -5.22 -13.69 7.39
N SER A 52 -5.75 -12.71 8.13
CA SER A 52 -6.22 -11.44 7.57
C SER A 52 -5.09 -10.65 6.90
N TYR A 53 -3.93 -10.58 7.56
CA TYR A 53 -2.76 -9.92 7.00
C TYR A 53 -2.20 -10.70 5.81
N ARG A 54 -2.21 -12.04 5.87
CA ARG A 54 -1.75 -12.89 4.77
C ARG A 54 -2.59 -12.67 3.50
N VAL A 55 -3.91 -12.69 3.61
CA VAL A 55 -4.82 -12.44 2.47
C VAL A 55 -4.66 -11.01 1.96
N PHE A 56 -4.52 -10.04 2.87
CA PHE A 56 -4.27 -8.65 2.52
C PHE A 56 -2.97 -8.49 1.71
N TYR A 57 -1.84 -9.03 2.19
CA TYR A 57 -0.55 -8.95 1.48
C TYR A 57 -0.59 -9.65 0.12
N PHE A 58 -1.24 -10.81 0.04
CA PHE A 58 -1.43 -11.51 -1.23
C PHE A 58 -2.24 -10.67 -2.22
N THR A 59 -3.31 -10.02 -1.75
CA THR A 59 -4.19 -9.20 -2.59
C THR A 59 -3.46 -7.98 -3.13
N ILE A 60 -2.74 -7.24 -2.29
CA ILE A 60 -1.97 -6.06 -2.75
C ILE A 60 -0.85 -6.45 -3.71
N TYR A 61 -0.23 -7.62 -3.52
CA TYR A 61 0.81 -8.14 -4.40
C TYR A 61 0.22 -8.56 -5.76
N SER A 62 -0.84 -9.38 -5.74
CA SER A 62 -1.48 -9.89 -6.95
C SER A 62 -2.12 -8.78 -7.80
N LEU A 63 -2.65 -7.73 -7.18
CA LEU A 63 -3.33 -6.63 -7.86
C LEU A 63 -2.43 -5.38 -8.01
N GLY A 64 -1.19 -5.42 -7.52
CA GLY A 64 -0.29 -4.27 -7.55
C GLY A 64 -0.83 -3.01 -6.83
N LEU A 65 -1.60 -3.20 -5.76
CA LEU A 65 -2.23 -2.09 -5.03
C LEU A 65 -1.26 -1.46 -4.05
N ARG A 66 -1.39 -0.14 -3.85
CA ARG A 66 -0.73 0.53 -2.74
C ARG A 66 -1.40 0.10 -1.43
N LEU A 67 -0.63 0.06 -0.34
CA LEU A 67 -1.14 -0.33 0.97
C LEU A 67 -2.39 0.47 1.37
N GLY A 68 -2.43 1.78 1.11
CA GLY A 68 -3.61 2.60 1.41
C GLY A 68 -4.81 2.35 0.48
N GLU A 69 -4.58 1.95 -0.77
CA GLU A 69 -5.65 1.58 -1.72
C GLU A 69 -6.27 0.24 -1.30
N GLY A 70 -5.43 -0.76 -1.00
CA GLY A 70 -5.89 -2.06 -0.53
C GLY A 70 -6.70 -1.99 0.77
N LEU A 71 -6.32 -1.13 1.72
CA LEU A 71 -7.05 -0.97 2.99
C LEU A 71 -8.43 -0.32 2.81
N ARG A 72 -8.61 0.48 1.77
CA ARG A 72 -9.87 1.17 1.47
C ARG A 72 -10.79 0.38 0.56
N LEU A 73 -10.32 -0.77 0.06
CA LEU A 73 -11.05 -1.57 -0.90
C LEU A 73 -12.34 -2.12 -0.31
N GLN A 74 -13.45 -1.91 -1.02
CA GLN A 74 -14.78 -2.35 -0.60
C GLN A 74 -15.22 -3.59 -1.38
N VAL A 75 -16.22 -4.30 -0.84
CA VAL A 75 -16.82 -5.46 -1.50
C VAL A 75 -17.47 -5.04 -2.83
N GLY A 76 -18.13 -3.89 -2.86
CA GLY A 76 -18.74 -3.34 -4.07
C GLY A 76 -17.77 -2.82 -5.14
N ASP A 77 -16.46 -2.77 -4.84
CA ASP A 77 -15.44 -2.40 -5.83
C ASP A 77 -14.98 -3.61 -6.66
N ILE A 78 -15.36 -4.84 -6.27
CA ILE A 78 -15.01 -6.08 -6.96
C ILE A 78 -16.09 -6.39 -7.98
N ASP A 79 -15.74 -6.29 -9.25
CA ASP A 79 -16.57 -6.77 -10.35
C ASP A 79 -16.14 -8.18 -10.74
N ALA A 80 -16.88 -9.17 -10.22
CA ALA A 80 -16.62 -10.57 -10.54
C ALA A 80 -17.09 -10.97 -11.95
N GLY A 81 -18.00 -10.21 -12.57
CA GLY A 81 -18.51 -10.50 -13.91
C GLY A 81 -17.47 -10.14 -14.98
N TYR A 82 -16.81 -9.00 -14.82
CA TYR A 82 -15.76 -8.54 -15.72
C TYR A 82 -14.34 -8.86 -15.23
N GLN A 83 -14.20 -9.59 -14.12
CA GLN A 83 -12.93 -9.93 -13.47
C GLN A 83 -12.03 -8.69 -13.28
N ARG A 84 -12.59 -7.63 -12.69
CA ARG A 84 -11.89 -6.35 -12.47
C ARG A 84 -12.15 -5.82 -11.07
N VAL A 85 -11.20 -5.04 -10.57
CA VAL A 85 -11.34 -4.30 -9.31
C VAL A 85 -11.28 -2.81 -9.62
N HIS A 86 -12.27 -2.07 -9.12
CA HIS A 86 -12.33 -0.62 -9.24
C HIS A 86 -11.59 0.05 -8.08
N ILE A 87 -10.46 0.69 -8.38
CA ILE A 87 -9.66 1.39 -7.38
C ILE A 87 -10.02 2.87 -7.41
N ARG A 88 -10.80 3.30 -6.43
CA ARG A 88 -11.21 4.69 -6.24
C ARG A 88 -10.11 5.54 -5.62
N ASN A 89 -10.07 6.83 -5.96
CA ASN A 89 -9.16 7.82 -5.36
C ASN A 89 -7.67 7.46 -5.47
N ALA A 90 -7.23 6.97 -6.64
CA ALA A 90 -5.79 6.81 -6.85
C ALA A 90 -5.09 8.17 -6.91
N LYS A 91 -3.76 8.18 -6.74
CA LYS A 91 -2.94 9.41 -6.74
C LYS A 91 -3.31 10.32 -7.93
N GLY A 92 -3.72 11.55 -7.65
CA GLY A 92 -4.22 12.50 -8.65
C GLY A 92 -5.75 12.49 -8.82
N ASN A 93 -6.47 11.84 -7.91
CA ASN A 93 -7.94 11.71 -7.91
C ASN A 93 -8.48 11.02 -9.17
N LYS A 94 -7.71 10.10 -9.73
CA LYS A 94 -8.10 9.30 -10.90
C LYS A 94 -8.47 7.90 -10.44
N ASP A 95 -9.57 7.40 -10.97
CA ASP A 95 -9.96 6.01 -10.77
C ASP A 95 -9.28 5.13 -11.80
N ARG A 96 -9.02 3.87 -11.43
CA ARG A 96 -8.48 2.88 -12.38
C ARG A 96 -9.10 1.51 -12.16
N LEU A 97 -9.19 0.75 -13.25
CA LEU A 97 -9.57 -0.66 -13.21
C LEU A 97 -8.30 -1.51 -13.20
N VAL A 98 -8.28 -2.51 -12.31
CA VAL A 98 -7.18 -3.47 -12.20
C VAL A 98 -7.72 -4.86 -12.54
N PRO A 99 -7.04 -5.65 -13.39
CA PRO A 99 -7.46 -7.02 -13.68
C PRO A 99 -7.43 -7.86 -12.40
N LEU A 100 -8.46 -8.69 -12.20
CA LEU A 100 -8.61 -9.56 -11.04
C LEU A 100 -8.38 -11.01 -11.45
N PRO A 101 -7.25 -11.63 -11.07
CA PRO A 101 -7.03 -13.05 -11.32
C PRO A 101 -8.03 -13.91 -10.55
N ASP A 102 -8.46 -15.02 -11.15
CA ASP A 102 -9.43 -15.96 -10.55
C ASP A 102 -8.97 -16.53 -9.21
N VAL A 103 -7.67 -16.80 -9.08
CA VAL A 103 -7.06 -17.27 -7.83
C VAL A 103 -7.31 -16.26 -6.71
N THR A 104 -7.15 -14.97 -7.01
CA THR A 104 -7.35 -13.86 -6.07
C THR A 104 -8.83 -13.68 -5.75
N LEU A 105 -9.71 -13.73 -6.76
CA LEU A 105 -11.16 -13.67 -6.55
C LEU A 105 -11.65 -14.80 -5.64
N ASN A 106 -11.20 -16.03 -5.87
CA ASN A 106 -11.57 -17.19 -5.06
C ASN A 106 -11.02 -17.11 -3.62
N LEU A 107 -9.83 -16.55 -3.44
CA LEU A 107 -9.28 -16.28 -2.11
C LEU A 107 -10.11 -15.22 -1.37
N LEU A 108 -10.45 -14.11 -2.05
CA LEU A 108 -11.26 -13.03 -1.50
C LEU A 108 -12.67 -13.50 -1.14
N ARG A 109 -13.32 -14.32 -1.98
CA ARG A 109 -14.62 -14.93 -1.67
C ARG A 109 -14.56 -15.80 -0.41
N ARG A 110 -13.53 -16.64 -0.28
CA ARG A 110 -13.31 -17.48 0.90
C ARG A 110 -13.09 -16.62 2.15
N PHE A 111 -12.28 -15.56 2.04
CA PHE A 111 -12.05 -14.63 3.14
C PHE A 111 -13.32 -13.87 3.54
N TRP A 112 -14.10 -13.40 2.56
CA TRP A 112 -15.35 -12.69 2.81
C TRP A 112 -16.38 -13.57 3.55
N LYS A 113 -16.48 -14.86 3.20
CA LYS A 113 -17.39 -15.79 3.90
C LYS A 113 -17.12 -15.92 5.40
N VAL A 114 -15.88 -15.63 5.84
CA VAL A 114 -15.46 -15.71 7.24
C VAL A 114 -15.96 -14.53 8.07
N HIS A 115 -15.95 -13.30 7.53
CA HIS A 115 -16.37 -12.10 8.28
C HIS A 115 -17.73 -11.53 7.84
N ARG A 116 -18.15 -11.78 6.60
CA ARG A 116 -19.43 -11.34 5.99
C ARG A 116 -19.75 -9.85 6.18
N ASN A 117 -18.73 -9.01 6.13
CA ASN A 117 -18.91 -7.56 6.22
C ASN A 117 -19.51 -7.06 4.89
N PRO A 118 -20.59 -6.28 4.91
CA PRO A 118 -21.28 -5.86 3.69
C PRO A 118 -20.51 -4.82 2.88
N VAL A 119 -19.62 -4.04 3.51
CA VAL A 119 -18.95 -2.90 2.89
C VAL A 119 -17.45 -3.15 2.75
N LEU A 120 -16.77 -3.48 3.84
CA LEU A 120 -15.32 -3.58 3.87
C LEU A 120 -14.85 -4.97 3.45
N LEU A 121 -13.89 -5.01 2.53
CA LEU A 121 -13.23 -6.26 2.16
C LEU A 121 -12.25 -6.72 3.24
N PHE A 122 -11.61 -5.77 3.92
CA PHE A 122 -10.65 -6.02 5.00
C PHE A 122 -11.05 -5.29 6.28
N PRO A 123 -12.10 -5.77 6.99
CA PRO A 123 -12.55 -5.13 8.23
C PRO A 123 -11.53 -5.30 9.36
N ASN A 124 -11.55 -4.37 10.31
CA ASN A 124 -10.83 -4.51 11.57
C ASN A 124 -11.33 -5.73 12.35
N ARG A 125 -10.40 -6.45 13.00
CA ARG A 125 -10.66 -7.70 13.73
C ARG A 125 -10.15 -7.68 15.16
N SER A 126 -9.83 -6.52 15.73
CA SER A 126 -9.39 -6.39 17.12
C SER A 126 -10.38 -7.02 18.12
N GLY A 127 -11.69 -6.97 17.85
CA GLY A 127 -12.74 -7.62 18.66
C GLY A 127 -13.14 -9.04 18.22
N GLY A 128 -12.35 -9.70 17.36
CA GLY A 128 -12.66 -11.04 16.85
C GLY A 128 -13.61 -11.08 15.65
N LEU A 129 -14.07 -12.28 15.29
CA LEU A 129 -14.86 -12.53 14.06
C LEU A 129 -16.27 -11.92 14.10
N LYS A 130 -16.92 -11.97 15.28
CA LYS A 130 -18.28 -11.42 15.46
C LYS A 130 -18.30 -9.90 15.23
N VAL A 131 -17.25 -9.21 15.69
CA VAL A 131 -17.08 -7.76 15.52
C VAL A 131 -16.66 -7.40 14.08
N ALA A 132 -15.97 -8.30 13.38
CA ALA A 132 -15.53 -8.07 12.00
C ALA A 132 -16.69 -7.81 11.03
N ARG A 133 -17.86 -8.43 11.27
CA ARG A 133 -19.06 -8.25 10.45
C ARG A 133 -19.61 -6.82 10.52
N SER A 134 -19.61 -6.23 11.72
CA SER A 134 -20.14 -4.89 12.01
C SER A 134 -19.07 -3.81 12.06
N ALA A 135 -17.79 -4.18 11.86
CA ALA A 135 -16.68 -3.25 11.86
C ALA A 135 -16.88 -2.15 10.80
N LYS A 136 -16.77 -0.90 11.25
CA LYS A 136 -16.83 0.30 10.40
C LYS A 136 -15.45 0.75 9.93
N THR A 137 -14.38 0.25 10.56
CA THR A 137 -13.00 0.59 10.24
C THR A 137 -12.31 -0.57 9.52
N PRO A 138 -11.44 -0.28 8.53
CA PRO A 138 -10.61 -1.31 7.90
C PRO A 138 -9.50 -1.77 8.85
N LEU A 139 -8.72 -2.78 8.44
CA LEU A 139 -7.49 -3.17 9.13
C LEU A 139 -6.61 -1.94 9.43
N ASP A 140 -6.01 -1.93 10.62
CA ASP A 140 -5.17 -0.81 11.03
C ASP A 140 -3.91 -0.73 10.15
N ARG A 141 -3.70 0.46 9.58
CA ARG A 141 -2.57 0.75 8.70
C ARG A 141 -1.24 0.58 9.43
N ALA A 142 -1.15 1.03 10.67
CA ALA A 142 0.09 0.93 11.45
C ALA A 142 0.38 -0.54 11.78
N GLY A 143 -0.63 -1.28 12.27
CA GLY A 143 -0.53 -2.71 12.54
C GLY A 143 -0.12 -3.53 11.33
N VAL A 144 -0.69 -3.26 10.15
CA VAL A 144 -0.31 -3.93 8.90
C VAL A 144 1.12 -3.61 8.49
N GLY A 145 1.57 -2.36 8.66
CA GLY A 145 2.95 -1.97 8.37
C GLY A 145 3.97 -2.62 9.31
N THR A 146 3.68 -2.61 10.61
CA THR A 146 4.54 -3.21 11.64
C THR A 146 4.61 -4.73 11.51
N ALA A 147 3.47 -5.38 11.23
CA ALA A 147 3.43 -6.82 10.99
C ALA A 147 4.28 -7.20 9.77
N LEU A 148 4.17 -6.44 8.67
CA LEU A 148 4.97 -6.68 7.47
C LEU A 148 6.47 -6.55 7.78
N HIS A 149 6.86 -5.51 8.52
CA HIS A 149 8.25 -5.30 8.91
C HIS A 149 8.81 -6.47 9.73
N LYS A 150 8.03 -6.97 10.71
CA LYS A 150 8.40 -8.15 11.51
C LYS A 150 8.57 -9.38 10.64
N VAL A 151 7.64 -9.64 9.73
CA VAL A 151 7.71 -10.80 8.83
C VAL A 151 8.94 -10.72 7.91
N VAL A 152 9.23 -9.54 7.36
CA VAL A 152 10.41 -9.29 6.52
C VAL A 152 11.70 -9.57 7.28
N GLN A 153 11.79 -9.12 8.54
CA GLN A 153 12.93 -9.42 9.42
C GLN A 153 13.08 -10.91 9.68
N THR A 154 11.98 -11.61 10.01
CA THR A 154 11.99 -13.06 10.25
C THR A 154 12.39 -13.85 9.00
N CYS A 155 11.99 -13.40 7.81
CA CYS A 155 12.35 -14.03 6.55
C CYS A 155 13.80 -13.72 6.10
N GLY A 156 14.52 -12.85 6.81
CA GLY A 156 15.88 -12.44 6.46
C GLY A 156 15.97 -11.71 5.12
N LEU A 157 14.88 -11.08 4.66
CA LEU A 157 14.85 -10.37 3.38
C LEU A 157 15.61 -9.05 3.53
N LYS A 158 16.88 -9.04 3.13
CA LYS A 158 17.71 -7.83 3.08
C LYS A 158 17.31 -6.98 1.87
N LYS A 159 17.32 -5.66 2.04
CA LYS A 159 17.16 -4.73 0.91
C LYS A 159 18.34 -4.89 -0.06
N ARG A 160 18.10 -5.42 -1.24
CA ARG A 160 19.06 -5.56 -2.34
C ARG A 160 19.00 -4.31 -3.23
N SER A 161 19.29 -3.13 -2.67
CA SER A 161 19.51 -1.97 -3.53
C SER A 161 20.92 -2.05 -4.13
N HIS A 162 21.07 -2.72 -5.28
CA HIS A 162 22.18 -2.40 -6.17
C HIS A 162 21.92 -1.00 -6.76
N PRO A 163 22.92 -0.13 -6.92
CA PRO A 163 22.78 1.07 -7.72
C PRO A 163 22.42 0.63 -9.13
N THR A 164 21.15 0.79 -9.52
CA THR A 164 20.82 0.74 -10.95
C THR A 164 21.41 2.02 -11.53
N ALA A 165 22.63 1.92 -12.08
CA ALA A 165 23.11 2.97 -12.96
C ALA A 165 22.09 3.06 -14.10
N CYS A 166 21.33 4.14 -14.17
CA CYS A 166 20.64 4.48 -15.40
C CYS A 166 21.73 4.72 -16.45
N VAL A 167 22.12 3.69 -17.18
CA VAL A 167 22.79 3.83 -18.46
C VAL A 167 21.71 4.28 -19.44
N ILE A 168 21.35 5.56 -19.35
CA ILE A 168 20.86 6.30 -20.49
C ILE A 168 22.00 7.26 -20.77
N ALA A 169 22.97 6.78 -21.53
CA ALA A 169 23.95 7.64 -22.17
C ALA A 169 23.14 8.62 -23.04
N MET A 170 22.91 9.84 -22.56
CA MET A 170 22.66 10.95 -23.46
C MET A 170 23.95 11.12 -24.25
N GLN A 171 23.93 10.74 -25.53
CA GLN A 171 24.95 11.20 -26.45
C GLN A 171 24.85 12.74 -26.49
N PRO A 172 25.97 13.47 -26.30
CA PRO A 172 25.96 14.90 -26.49
C PRO A 172 25.66 15.19 -27.96
N ILE A 173 24.70 16.08 -28.20
CA ILE A 173 24.52 16.77 -29.48
C ILE A 173 25.43 18.00 -29.45
#